data_AF-A0A6N4DUM8-F1
#
_entry.id   AF-A0A6N4DUM8-F1
#
_cell.length_a   1.000
_cell.length_b   1.000
_cell.length_c   1.000
_cell.angle_alpha   90.00
_cell.angle_beta   90.00
_cell.angle_gamma   90.00
#
_symmetry.space_group_name_H-M   'P 1'
#
loop_
_entity.id
_entity.type
_entity.pdbx_description
1 polymer ?
#
loop_
_entity_poly.entity_id
_entity_poly.type
_entity_poly.pdbx_seq_one_letter_code
_entity_poly.pdbx_strand_id
1 'polypeptide(L)'
;MSFENEPLPYAFGGPAGGGLIRAVPEDFRVDEIPVVEPEGTGEHILLEIEKRGTNTDWVAKLLARHAAVRPVDVSYAGLKDRHAVTRQWFSVRLAGRPEPDWTALEDDTLRILRSGRHSRKLRTGALRGNRFALWVRGFDGDPGLLGSRIEAIAREGIPNYFGPQRFGHGGANLERALELFAGRLRRCSRAKRGIYLSAARSHLFNRVVAQRLALGGWNRLYDGECFQLDGSRSTFLAEGIDDVLRERFSRGDIHPTAPLWGRGPGLCGGEVARMEERALEALGVWREGLERAGLGMERRALRAPVSGLEWAMEGADLLLEFTLPKGCYATALLRECVDFREAPPSPSLDGEPVAG
;
A
#
# COMPACT_ATOMS: atom_id res chain seq x y z
N MET A 1 -15.72 -20.43 -12.42
CA MET A 1 -14.31 -20.17 -12.77
C MET A 1 -13.62 -19.82 -11.49
N SER A 2 -12.85 -20.74 -10.92
CA SER A 2 -11.89 -20.38 -9.88
C SER A 2 -10.96 -19.35 -10.49
N PHE A 3 -10.83 -18.18 -9.87
CA PHE A 3 -9.74 -17.29 -10.18
C PHE A 3 -8.48 -17.92 -9.58
N GLU A 4 -7.92 -18.90 -10.28
CA GLU A 4 -6.52 -19.23 -10.07
C GLU A 4 -5.75 -17.97 -10.43
N ASN A 5 -5.25 -17.30 -9.39
CA ASN A 5 -4.34 -16.18 -9.53
C ASN A 5 -3.12 -16.73 -10.27
N GLU A 6 -3.11 -16.58 -11.59
CA GLU A 6 -1.91 -16.84 -12.38
C GLU A 6 -0.75 -16.09 -11.70
N PRO A 7 0.32 -16.80 -11.31
CA PRO A 7 1.35 -16.22 -10.48
C PRO A 7 1.95 -15.01 -11.22
N LEU A 8 1.89 -13.85 -10.57
CA LEU A 8 2.49 -12.65 -11.13
C LEU A 8 4.01 -12.89 -11.29
N PRO A 9 4.65 -12.37 -12.35
CA PRO A 9 6.09 -12.48 -12.50
C PRO A 9 6.82 -11.68 -11.41
N TYR A 10 8.06 -12.08 -11.13
CA TYR A 10 8.99 -11.34 -10.26
C TYR A 10 9.88 -10.45 -11.12
N ALA A 11 10.21 -9.24 -10.64
CA ALA A 11 11.14 -8.35 -11.32
C ALA A 11 12.58 -8.84 -11.23
N PHE A 12 12.91 -9.46 -10.10
CA PHE A 12 14.28 -9.83 -9.79
C PHE A 12 14.41 -11.35 -9.67
N GLY A 13 13.65 -12.15 -10.42
CA GLY A 13 13.79 -13.61 -10.39
C GLY A 13 13.24 -14.30 -9.13
N GLY A 14 12.62 -13.55 -8.21
CA GLY A 14 11.90 -14.07 -7.06
C GLY A 14 12.74 -14.21 -5.79
N PRO A 15 12.16 -14.84 -4.75
CA PRO A 15 12.80 -14.97 -3.45
C PRO A 15 14.18 -15.62 -3.46
N ALA A 16 15.09 -15.11 -2.64
CA ALA A 16 16.42 -15.66 -2.42
C ALA A 16 16.50 -16.65 -1.24
N GLY A 17 15.39 -16.81 -0.53
CA GLY A 17 15.25 -17.64 0.66
C GLY A 17 13.87 -17.48 1.27
N GLY A 18 13.59 -18.28 2.30
CA GLY A 18 12.34 -18.21 3.04
C GLY A 18 12.52 -17.87 4.51
N GLY A 19 11.43 -17.55 5.19
CA GLY A 19 11.45 -17.34 6.64
C GLY A 19 10.11 -16.93 7.22
N LEU A 20 10.08 -16.70 8.54
CA LEU A 20 8.87 -16.36 9.27
C LEU A 20 8.84 -14.87 9.60
N ILE A 21 7.75 -14.18 9.26
CA ILE A 21 7.50 -12.81 9.72
C ILE A 21 6.44 -12.79 10.80
N ARG A 22 6.49 -11.75 11.64
CA ARG A 22 5.48 -11.49 12.69
C ARG A 22 5.37 -12.64 13.69
N ALA A 23 6.48 -13.29 14.04
CA ALA A 23 6.48 -14.25 15.14
C ALA A 23 6.15 -13.55 16.46
N VAL A 24 6.66 -12.32 16.62
CA VAL A 24 6.22 -11.34 17.61
C VAL A 24 5.89 -10.00 16.93
N PRO A 25 5.06 -9.12 17.53
CA PRO A 25 4.75 -7.81 16.95
C PRO A 25 5.99 -6.96 16.60
N GLU A 26 7.06 -7.11 17.38
CA GLU A 26 8.33 -6.37 17.23
C GLU A 26 9.09 -6.75 15.96
N ASP A 27 8.81 -7.92 15.38
CA ASP A 27 9.37 -8.34 14.09
C ASP A 27 8.84 -7.52 12.93
N PHE A 28 7.77 -6.75 13.13
CA PHE A 28 7.14 -5.98 12.09
C PHE A 28 6.86 -4.57 12.60
N ARG A 29 7.82 -3.67 12.38
CA ARG A 29 7.71 -2.26 12.79
C ARG A 29 7.31 -1.39 11.62
N VAL A 30 6.37 -0.48 11.86
CA VAL A 30 5.89 0.46 10.85
C VAL A 30 5.79 1.87 11.42
N ASP A 31 6.66 2.76 10.96
CA ASP A 31 6.69 4.16 11.35
C ASP A 31 6.11 5.02 10.22
N GLU A 32 4.99 5.69 10.49
CA GLU A 32 4.35 6.59 9.54
C GLU A 32 5.22 7.83 9.30
N ILE A 33 5.42 8.19 8.03
CA ILE A 33 6.09 9.44 7.65
C ILE A 33 5.00 10.49 7.38
N PRO A 34 4.78 11.46 8.30
CA PRO A 34 3.67 12.41 8.17
C PRO A 34 3.89 13.39 7.03
N VAL A 35 2.82 14.00 6.50
CA VAL A 35 2.93 15.16 5.57
C VAL A 35 2.99 16.49 6.31
N VAL A 36 2.48 16.53 7.54
CA VAL A 36 2.37 17.71 8.40
C VAL A 36 2.79 17.35 9.81
N GLU A 37 3.43 18.29 10.50
CA GLU A 37 3.71 18.21 11.93
C GLU A 37 2.80 19.17 12.70
N PRO A 38 2.66 19.02 14.03
CA PRO A 38 1.93 19.99 14.85
C PRO A 38 2.44 21.42 14.65
N GLU A 39 1.53 22.37 14.48
CA GLU A 39 1.81 23.80 14.28
C GLU A 39 1.80 24.58 15.62
N GLY A 40 1.40 23.93 16.71
CA GLY A 40 1.25 24.56 18.04
C GLY A 40 -0.04 25.35 18.23
N THR A 41 -0.84 25.54 17.18
CA THR A 41 -2.14 26.25 17.24
C THR A 41 -3.23 25.51 16.47
N GLY A 42 -4.50 25.81 16.76
CA GLY A 42 -5.67 25.24 16.07
C GLY A 42 -6.61 24.41 16.94
N GLU A 43 -7.72 23.96 16.31
CA GLU A 43 -8.79 23.22 16.97
C GLU A 43 -8.58 21.69 17.00
N HIS A 44 -7.54 21.20 16.31
CA HIS A 44 -7.14 19.79 16.31
C HIS A 44 -5.92 19.57 17.19
N ILE A 45 -5.87 18.42 17.86
CA ILE A 45 -4.66 17.86 18.45
C ILE A 45 -4.18 16.73 17.56
N LEU A 46 -2.94 16.84 17.09
CA LEU A 46 -2.23 15.74 16.46
C LEU A 46 -1.51 14.93 17.54
N LEU A 47 -1.70 13.62 17.51
CA LEU A 47 -1.11 12.67 18.45
C LEU A 47 -0.30 11.64 17.65
N GLU A 48 1.01 11.59 17.89
CA GLU A 48 1.84 10.48 17.43
C GLU A 48 1.77 9.38 18.48
N ILE A 49 1.23 8.23 18.09
CA ILE A 49 0.96 7.12 19.00
C ILE A 49 1.71 5.89 18.50
N GLU A 50 2.51 5.29 19.38
CA GLU A 50 3.01 3.93 19.22
C GLU A 50 1.95 2.97 19.74
N LYS A 51 1.61 1.97 18.94
CA LYS A 51 0.67 0.91 19.34
C LYS A 51 1.25 -0.47 19.05
N ARG A 52 0.90 -1.43 19.89
CA ARG A 52 1.26 -2.85 19.78
C ARG A 52 0.01 -3.70 19.96
N GLY A 53 -0.21 -4.68 19.07
CA GLY A 53 -1.31 -5.64 19.23
C GLY A 53 -2.73 -5.09 19.01
N THR A 54 -2.88 -3.80 18.74
CA THR A 54 -4.19 -3.14 18.64
C THR A 54 -4.50 -2.61 17.24
N ASN A 55 -5.78 -2.48 16.91
CA ASN A 55 -6.26 -1.94 15.63
C ASN A 55 -6.33 -0.39 15.67
N THR A 56 -6.03 0.28 14.55
CA THR A 56 -6.14 1.75 14.43
C THR A 56 -7.54 2.27 14.81
N ASP A 57 -8.60 1.59 14.41
CA ASP A 57 -9.99 1.99 14.74
C ASP A 57 -10.31 1.89 16.22
N TRP A 58 -9.72 0.92 16.92
CA TRP A 58 -9.92 0.77 18.36
C TRP A 58 -9.27 1.95 19.10
N VAL A 59 -8.04 2.31 18.73
CA VAL A 59 -7.34 3.48 19.27
C VAL A 59 -8.13 4.77 18.99
N ALA A 60 -8.65 4.93 17.77
CA ALA A 60 -9.48 6.10 17.43
C ALA A 60 -10.73 6.22 18.33
N LYS A 61 -11.41 5.10 18.64
CA LYS A 61 -12.56 5.08 19.56
C LYS A 61 -12.14 5.35 21.00
N LEU A 62 -10.99 4.87 21.44
CA LEU A 62 -10.44 5.15 22.75
C LEU A 62 -10.19 6.66 22.93
N LEU A 63 -9.49 7.28 21.96
CA LEU A 63 -9.25 8.73 21.92
C LEU A 63 -10.56 9.53 21.94
N ALA A 64 -11.55 9.12 21.15
CA ALA A 64 -12.85 9.81 21.09
C ALA A 64 -13.55 9.81 22.45
N ARG A 65 -13.58 8.66 23.14
CA ARG A 65 -14.18 8.53 24.47
C ARG A 65 -13.43 9.37 25.49
N HIS A 66 -12.10 9.32 25.51
CA HIS A 66 -11.27 10.06 26.46
C HIS A 66 -11.44 11.57 26.34
N ALA A 67 -11.47 12.08 25.11
CA ALA A 67 -11.71 13.50 24.83
C ALA A 67 -13.19 13.90 24.88
N ALA A 68 -14.10 12.95 25.16
CA ALA A 68 -15.54 13.12 25.10
C ALA A 68 -16.07 13.69 23.76
N VAL A 69 -15.39 13.41 22.64
CA VAL A 69 -15.78 13.84 21.29
C VAL A 69 -16.43 12.71 20.51
N ARG A 70 -17.02 13.02 19.35
CA ARG A 70 -17.64 11.98 18.52
C ARG A 70 -16.57 11.22 17.74
N PRO A 71 -16.79 9.95 17.38
CA PRO A 71 -15.83 9.18 16.57
C PRO A 71 -15.45 9.85 15.24
N VAL A 72 -16.36 10.60 14.62
CA VAL A 72 -16.10 11.34 13.37
C VAL A 72 -15.12 12.51 13.54
N ASP A 73 -14.94 12.99 14.78
CA ASP A 73 -14.03 14.07 15.15
C ASP A 73 -12.60 13.54 15.39
N VAL A 74 -12.40 12.22 15.38
CA VAL A 74 -11.09 11.56 15.35
C VAL A 74 -10.79 11.06 13.94
N SER A 75 -9.57 11.26 13.46
CA SER A 75 -9.11 10.74 12.17
C SER A 75 -7.64 10.39 12.16
N TYR A 76 -7.22 9.69 11.11
CA TYR A 76 -5.86 9.21 10.91
C TYR A 76 -5.57 9.08 9.41
N ALA A 77 -4.29 9.03 9.02
CA ALA A 77 -3.90 9.01 7.62
C ALA A 77 -4.09 7.64 6.94
N GLY A 78 -3.99 6.54 7.68
CA GLY A 78 -4.22 5.20 7.14
C GLY A 78 -4.40 4.16 8.23
N LEU A 79 -4.89 2.98 7.84
CA LEU A 79 -4.93 1.84 8.75
C LEU A 79 -3.52 1.26 8.91
N LYS A 80 -3.24 0.78 10.11
CA LYS A 80 -2.03 0.05 10.46
C LYS A 80 -2.42 -1.32 11.00
N ASP A 81 -1.57 -2.30 10.73
CA ASP A 81 -1.81 -3.69 11.13
C ASP A 81 -1.81 -3.84 12.66
N ARG A 82 -2.58 -4.78 13.19
CA ARG A 82 -2.59 -5.13 14.61
C ARG A 82 -1.41 -6.02 15.00
N HIS A 83 -0.95 -6.88 14.09
CA HIS A 83 0.13 -7.83 14.32
C HIS A 83 1.51 -7.19 14.05
N ALA A 84 1.71 -6.01 14.61
CA ALA A 84 2.86 -5.15 14.38
C ALA A 84 3.02 -4.15 15.53
N VAL A 85 4.23 -3.61 15.70
CA VAL A 85 4.45 -2.36 16.44
C VAL A 85 4.38 -1.22 15.44
N THR A 86 3.51 -0.24 15.65
CA THR A 86 3.30 0.82 14.66
C THR A 86 3.23 2.18 15.29
N ARG A 87 3.92 3.17 14.70
CA ARG A 87 3.80 4.59 15.03
C ARG A 87 2.98 5.28 13.95
N GLN A 88 1.91 5.96 14.35
CA GLN A 88 1.04 6.68 13.41
C GLN A 88 0.45 7.93 14.04
N TRP A 89 0.04 8.86 13.19
CA TRP A 89 -0.60 10.09 13.63
C TRP A 89 -2.13 9.98 13.65
N PHE A 90 -2.71 10.44 14.75
CA PHE A 90 -4.14 10.70 14.91
C PHE A 90 -4.40 12.19 15.01
N SER A 91 -5.60 12.60 14.63
CA SER A 91 -6.10 13.97 14.74
C SER A 91 -7.39 13.94 15.54
N VAL A 92 -7.44 14.60 16.69
CA VAL A 92 -8.64 14.75 17.52
C VAL A 92 -9.10 16.19 17.47
N ARG A 93 -10.32 16.45 16.95
CA ARG A 93 -10.90 17.79 16.96
C ARG A 93 -11.56 18.07 18.31
N LEU A 94 -11.03 19.02 19.08
CA LEU A 94 -11.57 19.39 20.39
C LEU A 94 -12.69 20.43 20.32
N ALA A 95 -12.73 21.26 19.26
CA ALA A 95 -13.77 22.27 19.04
C ALA A 95 -14.05 23.16 20.27
N GLY A 96 -12.97 23.64 20.93
CA GLY A 96 -13.05 24.51 22.12
C GLY A 96 -13.13 23.79 23.46
N ARG A 97 -13.21 22.45 23.47
CA ARG A 97 -13.08 21.66 24.70
C ARG A 97 -11.65 21.73 25.27
N PRO A 98 -11.50 21.62 26.61
CA PRO A 98 -10.17 21.48 27.20
C PRO A 98 -9.50 20.21 26.66
N GLU A 99 -8.19 20.28 26.48
CA GLU A 99 -7.39 19.12 26.09
C GLU A 99 -7.28 18.16 27.27
N PRO A 100 -7.67 16.88 27.11
CA PRO A 100 -7.49 15.88 28.17
C PRO A 100 -6.02 15.51 28.32
N ASP A 101 -5.65 14.94 29.46
CA ASP A 101 -4.33 14.33 29.63
C ASP A 101 -4.25 13.02 28.84
N TRP A 102 -3.54 13.04 27.70
CA TRP A 102 -3.38 11.87 26.83
C TRP A 102 -2.55 10.76 27.46
N THR A 103 -1.66 11.08 28.42
CA THR A 103 -0.78 10.09 29.06
C THR A 103 -1.57 9.10 29.92
N ALA A 104 -2.79 9.48 30.35
CA ALA A 104 -3.72 8.60 31.04
C ALA A 104 -4.23 7.40 30.20
N LEU A 105 -3.95 7.39 28.88
CA LEU A 105 -4.26 6.26 27.99
C LEU A 105 -3.09 5.30 27.81
N GLU A 106 -1.92 5.57 28.38
CA GLU A 106 -0.74 4.74 28.18
C GLU A 106 -0.81 3.43 28.97
N ASP A 107 -0.42 2.34 28.30
CA ASP A 107 -0.29 1.00 28.85
C ASP A 107 0.75 0.20 28.04
N ASP A 108 0.85 -1.12 28.28
CA ASP A 108 1.78 -2.01 27.56
C ASP A 108 1.52 -2.13 26.04
N THR A 109 0.38 -1.62 25.57
CA THR A 109 -0.09 -1.71 24.19
C THR A 109 -0.13 -0.36 23.47
N LEU A 110 -0.10 0.75 24.20
CA LEU A 110 -0.25 2.10 23.65
C LEU A 110 0.64 3.10 24.39
N ARG A 111 1.40 3.89 23.63
CA ARG A 111 2.23 4.98 24.15
C ARG A 111 2.05 6.26 23.34
N ILE A 112 1.92 7.40 24.03
CA ILE A 112 1.88 8.73 23.40
C ILE A 112 3.32 9.21 23.22
N LEU A 113 3.75 9.36 21.97
CA LEU A 113 5.12 9.79 21.66
C LEU A 113 5.22 11.31 21.55
N ARG A 114 4.25 11.93 20.88
CA ARG A 114 4.16 13.39 20.67
C ARG A 114 2.71 13.84 20.66
N SER A 115 2.46 15.04 21.15
CA SER A 115 1.19 15.74 21.00
C SER A 115 1.42 17.19 20.61
N GLY A 116 0.48 17.77 19.86
CA GLY A 116 0.50 19.20 19.61
C GLY A 116 -0.68 19.68 18.77
N ARG A 117 -0.99 20.97 18.87
CA ARG A 117 -2.10 21.56 18.12
C ARG A 117 -1.80 21.68 16.64
N HIS A 118 -2.84 21.56 15.82
CA HIS A 118 -2.80 21.79 14.39
C HIS A 118 -4.09 22.42 13.90
N SER A 119 -4.00 23.22 12.83
CA SER A 119 -5.15 23.95 12.28
C SER A 119 -6.13 23.06 11.51
N ARG A 120 -5.67 21.93 10.96
CA ARG A 120 -6.46 21.09 10.03
C ARG A 120 -6.63 19.66 10.51
N LYS A 121 -7.73 19.04 10.08
CA LYS A 121 -7.96 17.60 10.24
C LYS A 121 -6.96 16.78 9.42
N LEU A 122 -6.34 15.77 10.03
CA LEU A 122 -5.56 14.76 9.31
C LEU A 122 -6.49 13.87 8.47
N ARG A 123 -6.41 13.96 7.14
CA ARG A 123 -7.28 13.21 6.22
C ARG A 123 -6.68 11.85 5.87
N THR A 124 -7.53 10.88 5.53
CA THR A 124 -7.09 9.61 4.96
C THR A 124 -6.23 9.85 3.71
N GLY A 125 -5.08 9.18 3.63
CA GLY A 125 -4.08 9.34 2.57
C GLY A 125 -3.11 10.52 2.77
N ALA A 126 -3.23 11.28 3.86
CA ALA A 126 -2.33 12.38 4.21
C ALA A 126 -1.07 11.89 4.96
N LEU A 127 -0.30 11.03 4.30
CA LEU A 127 1.03 10.59 4.71
C LEU A 127 1.95 10.59 3.48
N ARG A 128 3.27 10.71 3.70
CA ARG A 128 4.27 10.57 2.62
C ARG A 128 4.50 9.10 2.30
N GLY A 129 4.65 8.29 3.35
CA GLY A 129 4.94 6.87 3.25
C GLY A 129 5.04 6.23 4.62
N ASN A 130 5.64 5.05 4.68
CA ASN A 130 5.97 4.38 5.93
C ASN A 130 7.41 3.86 5.86
N ARG A 131 8.12 3.99 6.97
CA ARG A 131 9.38 3.30 7.23
C ARG A 131 9.08 1.96 7.88
N PHE A 132 9.76 0.93 7.42
CA PHE A 132 9.61 -0.44 7.89
C PHE A 132 10.93 -0.90 8.48
N ALA A 133 10.86 -1.65 9.58
CA ALA A 133 11.95 -2.46 10.09
C ALA A 133 11.38 -3.85 10.39
N LEU A 134 11.88 -4.86 9.69
CA LEU A 134 11.32 -6.20 9.65
C LEU A 134 12.37 -7.23 10.03
N TRP A 135 12.00 -8.15 10.91
CA TRP A 135 12.75 -9.39 11.15
C TRP A 135 12.06 -10.54 10.43
N VAL A 136 12.83 -11.21 9.58
CA VAL A 136 12.49 -12.50 8.99
C VAL A 136 13.23 -13.56 9.81
N ARG A 137 12.48 -14.25 10.67
CA ARG A 137 13.01 -15.26 11.59
C ARG A 137 13.34 -16.56 10.88
N GLY A 138 14.48 -17.14 11.21
CA GLY A 138 14.97 -18.39 10.64
C GLY A 138 15.08 -18.33 9.12
N PHE A 139 15.80 -17.33 8.61
CA PHE A 139 16.01 -17.16 7.19
C PHE A 139 16.80 -18.35 6.61
N ASP A 140 16.16 -19.07 5.71
CA ASP A 140 16.70 -20.22 4.97
C ASP A 140 16.88 -19.79 3.51
N GLY A 141 18.08 -19.31 3.19
CA GLY A 141 18.39 -18.80 1.86
C GLY A 141 19.86 -18.50 1.65
N ASP A 142 20.17 -18.01 0.46
CA ASP A 142 21.52 -17.58 0.09
C ASP A 142 21.68 -16.07 0.34
N PRO A 143 22.51 -15.64 1.32
CA PRO A 143 22.74 -14.22 1.60
C PRO A 143 23.38 -13.47 0.44
N GLY A 144 24.20 -14.13 -0.41
CA GLY A 144 24.82 -13.50 -1.58
C GLY A 144 23.78 -13.21 -2.67
N LEU A 145 22.89 -14.17 -2.92
CA LEU A 145 21.74 -13.97 -3.80
C LEU A 145 20.82 -12.87 -3.25
N LEU A 146 20.50 -12.92 -1.96
CA LEU A 146 19.69 -11.91 -1.28
C LEU A 146 20.28 -10.51 -1.43
N GLY A 147 21.57 -10.33 -1.14
CA GLY A 147 22.28 -9.07 -1.31
C GLY A 147 22.16 -8.53 -2.73
N SER A 148 22.36 -9.40 -3.73
CA SER A 148 22.20 -9.05 -5.15
C SER A 148 20.77 -8.61 -5.50
N ARG A 149 19.74 -9.21 -4.88
CA ARG A 149 18.33 -8.80 -5.04
C ARG A 149 18.06 -7.45 -4.38
N ILE A 150 18.55 -7.26 -3.17
CA ILE A 150 18.37 -6.04 -2.40
C ILE A 150 19.03 -4.84 -3.12
N GLU A 151 20.24 -5.02 -3.66
CA GLU A 151 20.90 -3.99 -4.47
C GLU A 151 20.09 -3.61 -5.72
N ALA A 152 19.54 -4.61 -6.42
CA ALA A 152 18.68 -4.36 -7.58
C ALA A 152 17.39 -3.62 -7.18
N ILE A 153 16.74 -4.03 -6.09
CA ILE A 153 15.54 -3.38 -5.53
C ILE A 153 15.84 -1.93 -5.12
N ALA A 154 16.97 -1.68 -4.46
CA ALA A 154 17.37 -0.34 -4.04
C ALA A 154 17.55 0.60 -5.24
N ARG A 155 18.09 0.09 -6.34
CA ARG A 155 18.32 0.87 -7.57
C ARG A 155 17.05 1.07 -8.40
N GLU A 156 16.23 0.03 -8.53
CA GLU A 156 15.16 -0.02 -9.54
C GLU A 156 13.75 0.14 -8.94
N GLY A 157 13.64 0.04 -7.62
CA GLY A 157 12.37 -0.07 -6.90
C GLY A 157 11.76 -1.47 -7.04
N ILE A 158 10.47 -1.58 -6.75
CA ILE A 158 9.71 -2.83 -6.91
C ILE A 158 8.50 -2.65 -7.83
N PRO A 159 8.00 -3.70 -8.48
CA PRO A 159 6.71 -3.66 -9.16
C PRO A 159 5.60 -3.21 -8.20
N ASN A 160 4.84 -2.19 -8.60
CA ASN A 160 3.82 -1.57 -7.77
C ASN A 160 2.48 -2.31 -7.79
N TYR A 161 2.54 -3.64 -7.73
CA TYR A 161 1.38 -4.51 -7.76
C TYR A 161 0.39 -4.20 -6.64
N PHE A 162 -0.90 -4.39 -6.93
CA PHE A 162 -1.88 -4.56 -5.87
C PHE A 162 -1.73 -5.96 -5.27
N GLY A 163 -1.49 -6.02 -3.96
CA GLY A 163 -1.35 -7.28 -3.22
C GLY A 163 -2.67 -8.07 -3.08
N PRO A 164 -2.59 -9.33 -2.64
CA PRO A 164 -3.72 -10.27 -2.58
C PRO A 164 -4.88 -9.75 -1.72
N GLN A 165 -4.62 -8.99 -0.65
CA GLN A 165 -5.66 -8.42 0.20
C GLN A 165 -6.63 -7.52 -0.57
N ARG A 166 -6.20 -6.91 -1.69
CA ARG A 166 -7.06 -6.08 -2.55
C ARG A 166 -8.19 -6.89 -3.19
N PHE A 167 -7.94 -8.16 -3.48
CA PHE A 167 -8.86 -9.04 -4.20
C PHE A 167 -9.77 -9.85 -3.26
N GLY A 168 -9.62 -9.68 -1.95
CA GLY A 168 -10.34 -10.47 -0.96
C GLY A 168 -9.82 -11.89 -0.85
N HIS A 169 -10.27 -12.62 0.17
CA HIS A 169 -9.88 -14.01 0.36
C HIS A 169 -10.23 -14.85 -0.89
N GLY A 170 -9.26 -15.59 -1.42
CA GLY A 170 -9.43 -16.40 -2.62
C GLY A 170 -9.87 -15.64 -3.88
N GLY A 171 -9.71 -14.32 -3.95
CA GLY A 171 -10.18 -13.53 -5.09
C GLY A 171 -11.69 -13.21 -5.08
N ALA A 172 -12.37 -13.41 -3.96
CA ALA A 172 -13.82 -13.20 -3.85
C ALA A 172 -14.30 -11.81 -4.32
N ASN A 173 -13.51 -10.74 -4.17
CA ASN A 173 -13.91 -9.42 -4.66
C ASN A 173 -13.96 -9.35 -6.19
N LEU A 174 -13.15 -10.14 -6.90
CA LEU A 174 -13.18 -10.25 -8.36
C LEU A 174 -14.42 -11.01 -8.84
N GLU A 175 -14.78 -12.10 -8.16
CA GLU A 175 -16.03 -12.82 -8.42
C GLU A 175 -17.25 -11.90 -8.25
N ARG A 176 -17.28 -11.14 -7.14
CA ARG A 176 -18.35 -10.17 -6.90
C ARG A 176 -18.35 -9.03 -7.90
N ALA A 177 -17.19 -8.61 -8.41
CA ALA A 177 -17.13 -7.62 -9.48
C ALA A 177 -17.72 -8.17 -10.79
N LEU A 178 -17.48 -9.44 -11.16
CA LEU A 178 -18.15 -10.06 -12.30
C LEU A 178 -19.66 -10.18 -12.12
N GLU A 179 -20.12 -10.57 -10.93
CA GLU A 179 -21.56 -10.59 -10.61
C GLU A 179 -22.17 -9.20 -10.72
N LEU A 180 -21.44 -8.16 -10.27
CA LEU A 180 -21.83 -6.76 -10.39
C LEU A 180 -21.98 -6.36 -11.86
N PHE A 181 -21.00 -6.68 -12.69
CA PHE A 181 -20.99 -6.32 -14.12
C PHE A 181 -22.06 -7.05 -14.94
N ALA A 182 -22.42 -8.27 -14.50
CA ALA A 182 -23.50 -9.05 -15.08
C ALA A 182 -24.90 -8.66 -14.55
N GLY A 183 -25.01 -7.68 -13.64
CA GLY A 183 -26.29 -7.28 -13.05
C GLY A 183 -26.90 -8.33 -12.10
N ARG A 184 -26.12 -9.32 -11.65
CA ARG A 184 -26.60 -10.43 -10.81
C ARG A 184 -26.64 -10.10 -9.31
N LEU A 185 -26.00 -9.00 -8.89
CA LEU A 185 -26.06 -8.54 -7.50
C LEU A 185 -27.35 -7.76 -7.21
N ARG A 186 -28.32 -8.42 -6.57
CA ARG A 186 -29.61 -7.82 -6.18
C ARG A 186 -29.49 -6.70 -5.15
N ARG A 187 -28.55 -6.80 -4.19
CA ARG A 187 -28.30 -5.79 -3.15
C ARG A 187 -26.81 -5.58 -2.99
N CYS A 188 -26.32 -4.37 -3.26
CA CYS A 188 -24.93 -4.00 -3.07
C CYS A 188 -24.84 -2.59 -2.50
N SER A 189 -24.31 -2.45 -1.29
CA SER A 189 -24.09 -1.13 -0.70
C SER A 189 -23.05 -0.35 -1.50
N ARG A 190 -23.10 0.99 -1.45
CA ARG A 190 -22.12 1.86 -2.12
C ARG A 190 -20.68 1.52 -1.73
N ALA A 191 -20.45 1.20 -0.45
CA ALA A 191 -19.14 0.81 0.07
C ALA A 191 -18.64 -0.51 -0.57
N LYS A 192 -19.46 -1.57 -0.57
CA LYS A 192 -19.10 -2.86 -1.20
C LYS A 192 -18.89 -2.70 -2.71
N ARG A 193 -19.74 -1.92 -3.38
CA ARG A 193 -19.59 -1.59 -4.80
C ARG A 193 -18.22 -0.96 -5.08
N GLY A 194 -17.79 0.00 -4.25
CA GLY A 194 -16.47 0.62 -4.36
C GLY A 194 -15.32 -0.39 -4.23
N ILE A 195 -15.42 -1.33 -3.29
CA ILE A 195 -14.43 -2.41 -3.10
C ILE A 195 -14.33 -3.30 -4.36
N TYR A 196 -15.46 -3.74 -4.92
CA TYR A 196 -15.47 -4.62 -6.09
C TYR A 196 -14.93 -3.92 -7.34
N LEU A 197 -15.32 -2.66 -7.56
CA LEU A 197 -14.78 -1.85 -8.66
C LEU A 197 -13.27 -1.61 -8.50
N SER A 198 -12.80 -1.37 -7.27
CA SER A 198 -11.37 -1.24 -6.99
C SER A 198 -10.62 -2.54 -7.30
N ALA A 199 -11.16 -3.69 -6.90
CA ALA A 199 -10.53 -4.99 -7.19
C ALA A 199 -10.42 -5.23 -8.70
N ALA A 200 -11.48 -4.95 -9.47
CA ALA A 200 -11.47 -5.08 -10.93
C ALA A 200 -10.42 -4.18 -11.61
N ARG A 201 -10.31 -2.89 -11.24
CA ARG A 201 -9.26 -2.01 -11.79
C ARG A 201 -7.86 -2.50 -11.44
N SER A 202 -7.68 -2.93 -10.18
CA SER A 202 -6.40 -3.46 -9.69
C SER A 202 -5.98 -4.72 -10.44
N HIS A 203 -6.93 -5.57 -10.85
CA HIS A 203 -6.65 -6.76 -11.64
C HIS A 203 -6.08 -6.39 -13.02
N LEU A 204 -6.73 -5.47 -13.74
CA LEU A 204 -6.27 -5.02 -15.06
C LEU A 204 -4.90 -4.34 -14.98
N PHE A 205 -4.69 -3.51 -13.96
CA PHE A 205 -3.38 -2.90 -13.69
C PHE A 205 -2.29 -3.97 -13.49
N ASN A 206 -2.54 -4.97 -12.63
CA ASN A 206 -1.57 -6.04 -12.38
C ASN A 206 -1.27 -6.83 -13.67
N ARG A 207 -2.25 -7.05 -14.56
CA ARG A 207 -2.03 -7.73 -15.85
C ARG A 207 -1.11 -6.94 -16.77
N VAL A 208 -1.26 -5.62 -16.86
CA VAL A 208 -0.35 -4.78 -17.65
C VAL A 208 1.07 -4.78 -17.08
N VAL A 209 1.21 -4.66 -15.75
CA VAL A 209 2.52 -4.73 -15.08
C VAL A 209 3.19 -6.09 -15.36
N ALA A 210 2.43 -7.20 -15.23
CA ALA A 210 2.92 -8.54 -15.52
C ALA A 210 3.37 -8.70 -16.97
N GLN A 211 2.61 -8.17 -17.94
CA GLN A 211 2.99 -8.19 -19.34
C GLN A 211 4.31 -7.43 -19.58
N ARG A 212 4.48 -6.24 -18.98
CA ARG A 212 5.72 -5.46 -19.12
C ARG A 212 6.92 -6.15 -18.48
N LEU A 213 6.71 -6.85 -17.37
CA LEU A 213 7.73 -7.68 -16.73
C LEU A 213 8.16 -8.84 -17.63
N ALA A 214 7.21 -9.57 -18.23
CA ALA A 214 7.49 -10.68 -19.14
C ALA A 214 8.29 -10.25 -20.38
N LEU A 215 8.13 -9.00 -20.82
CA LEU A 215 8.90 -8.40 -21.93
C LEU A 215 10.28 -7.87 -21.50
N GLY A 216 10.67 -8.01 -20.24
CA GLY A 216 11.97 -7.56 -19.72
C GLY A 216 12.11 -6.03 -19.63
N GLY A 217 11.00 -5.29 -19.63
CA GLY A 217 10.98 -3.83 -19.77
C GLY A 217 10.09 -3.06 -18.81
N TRP A 218 9.72 -3.66 -17.69
CA TRP A 218 8.88 -3.00 -16.68
C TRP A 218 9.47 -1.70 -16.14
N ASN A 219 10.81 -1.61 -16.08
CA ASN A 219 11.56 -0.44 -15.67
C ASN A 219 12.44 0.11 -16.81
N ARG A 220 11.89 0.13 -18.03
CA ARG A 220 12.51 0.74 -19.23
C ARG A 220 11.57 1.75 -19.86
N LEU A 221 12.13 2.72 -20.57
CA LEU A 221 11.37 3.72 -21.32
C LEU A 221 11.06 3.20 -22.73
N TYR A 222 9.82 3.39 -23.14
CA TYR A 222 9.33 3.07 -24.49
C TYR A 222 8.72 4.29 -25.17
N ASP A 223 8.46 4.17 -26.46
CA ASP A 223 7.68 5.17 -27.19
C ASP A 223 6.22 5.21 -26.70
N GLY A 224 5.70 6.43 -26.49
CA GLY A 224 4.33 6.67 -26.02
C GLY A 224 4.11 6.47 -24.52
N GLU A 225 5.16 6.54 -23.70
CA GLU A 225 5.06 6.49 -22.24
C GLU A 225 4.17 7.58 -21.68
N CYS A 226 3.31 7.19 -20.74
CA CYS A 226 2.65 8.12 -19.84
C CYS A 226 3.37 8.09 -18.51
N PHE A 227 3.90 9.22 -18.08
CA PHE A 227 4.64 9.34 -16.84
C PHE A 227 3.76 9.87 -15.73
N GLN A 228 3.99 9.39 -14.50
CA GLN A 228 3.49 10.00 -13.28
C GLN A 228 4.64 10.71 -12.56
N LEU A 229 4.41 11.94 -12.10
CA LEU A 229 5.38 12.68 -11.27
C LEU A 229 5.47 12.04 -9.88
N ASP A 230 6.69 11.83 -9.37
CA ASP A 230 6.91 11.25 -8.05
C ASP A 230 6.19 12.04 -6.94
N GLY A 231 5.70 11.31 -5.94
CA GLY A 231 4.95 11.87 -4.81
C GLY A 231 3.56 12.44 -5.14
N SER A 232 3.14 12.47 -6.41
CA SER A 232 1.87 13.09 -6.84
C SER A 232 0.96 12.12 -7.60
N ARG A 233 -0.21 12.59 -8.04
CA ARG A 233 -1.10 11.89 -9.00
C ARG A 233 -1.05 12.47 -10.41
N SER A 234 -0.24 13.50 -10.63
CA SER A 234 -0.16 14.19 -11.90
C SER A 234 0.54 13.33 -12.93
N THR A 235 -0.06 13.24 -14.11
CA THR A 235 0.42 12.41 -15.20
C THR A 235 0.52 13.20 -16.49
N PHE A 236 1.45 12.84 -17.37
CA PHE A 236 1.61 13.45 -18.68
C PHE A 236 2.04 12.40 -19.71
N LEU A 237 1.54 12.52 -20.94
CA LEU A 237 2.00 11.74 -22.08
C LEU A 237 3.30 12.35 -22.61
N ALA A 238 4.32 11.52 -22.82
CA ALA A 238 5.54 11.96 -23.48
C ALA A 238 5.33 12.00 -25.00
N GLU A 239 5.69 13.12 -25.63
CA GLU A 239 5.71 13.27 -27.09
C GLU A 239 6.90 12.53 -27.74
N GLY A 240 7.92 12.21 -26.93
CA GLY A 240 9.09 11.41 -27.27
C GLY A 240 9.97 11.23 -26.04
N ILE A 241 10.97 10.34 -26.11
CA ILE A 241 11.93 10.12 -25.01
C ILE A 241 13.22 10.89 -25.31
N ASP A 242 13.33 12.09 -24.75
CA ASP A 242 14.53 12.94 -24.81
C ASP A 242 15.46 12.71 -23.60
N ASP A 243 16.60 13.40 -23.58
CA ASP A 243 17.60 13.25 -22.52
C ASP A 243 17.11 13.79 -21.16
N VAL A 244 16.22 14.80 -21.18
CA VAL A 244 15.62 15.35 -19.95
C VAL A 244 14.73 14.29 -19.29
N LEU A 245 13.89 13.60 -20.06
CA LEU A 245 13.06 12.51 -19.53
C LEU A 245 13.90 11.32 -19.07
N ARG A 246 15.00 11.00 -19.76
CA ARG A 246 15.94 9.96 -19.30
C ARG A 246 16.56 10.31 -17.95
N GLU A 247 16.99 11.56 -17.76
CA GLU A 247 17.58 12.05 -16.51
C GLU A 247 16.55 12.05 -15.37
N ARG A 248 15.33 12.55 -15.63
CA ARG A 248 14.25 12.53 -14.64
C ARG A 248 13.83 11.10 -14.28
N PHE A 249 13.81 10.19 -15.25
CA PHE A 249 13.53 8.77 -15.01
C PHE A 249 14.61 8.11 -14.16
N SER A 250 15.88 8.37 -14.43
CA SER A 250 17.00 7.78 -13.69
C SER A 250 17.11 8.30 -12.25
N ARG A 251 16.74 9.57 -12.02
CA ARG A 251 16.63 10.16 -10.67
C ARG A 251 15.41 9.72 -9.88
N GLY A 252 14.43 9.11 -10.53
CA GLY A 252 13.18 8.71 -9.89
C GLY A 252 12.11 9.82 -9.85
N ASP A 253 12.32 10.97 -10.49
CA ASP A 253 11.35 12.08 -10.50
C ASP A 253 10.07 11.77 -11.27
N ILE A 254 10.15 10.84 -12.22
CA ILE A 254 9.04 10.36 -13.03
C ILE A 254 9.01 8.84 -13.09
N HIS A 255 7.82 8.30 -13.25
CA HIS A 255 7.58 6.86 -13.28
C HIS A 255 6.72 6.49 -14.49
N PRO A 256 7.14 5.50 -15.32
CA PRO A 256 6.26 4.82 -16.26
C PRO A 256 5.01 4.31 -15.55
N THR A 257 3.89 4.27 -16.26
CA THR A 257 2.58 3.95 -15.67
C THR A 257 1.85 2.82 -16.39
N ALA A 258 0.83 2.29 -15.74
CA ALA A 258 -0.19 1.40 -16.31
C ALA A 258 -1.60 1.95 -16.05
N PRO A 259 -2.61 1.53 -16.82
CA PRO A 259 -3.95 2.04 -16.72
C PRO A 259 -4.64 1.52 -15.47
N LEU A 260 -5.31 2.42 -14.77
CA LEU A 260 -6.45 2.07 -13.94
C LEU A 260 -7.69 2.27 -14.83
N TRP A 261 -8.15 1.19 -15.43
CA TRP A 261 -9.12 1.23 -16.54
C TRP A 261 -10.43 1.94 -16.16
N GLY A 262 -11.00 2.64 -17.15
CA GLY A 262 -12.26 3.37 -17.07
C GLY A 262 -12.58 4.01 -18.43
N ARG A 263 -13.62 4.85 -18.48
CA ARG A 263 -14.05 5.58 -19.69
C ARG A 263 -13.04 6.63 -20.11
N GLY A 264 -13.00 6.87 -21.41
CA GLY A 264 -12.17 7.89 -22.04
C GLY A 264 -11.11 7.28 -22.95
N PRO A 265 -10.37 8.12 -23.69
CA PRO A 265 -9.28 7.64 -24.52
C PRO A 265 -8.16 7.05 -23.64
N GLY A 266 -7.35 6.16 -24.23
CA GLY A 266 -6.08 5.76 -23.64
C GLY A 266 -5.19 6.98 -23.38
N LEU A 267 -4.40 6.92 -22.32
CA LEU A 267 -3.52 8.04 -21.89
C LEU A 267 -2.05 7.80 -22.26
N CYS A 268 -1.78 6.73 -23.01
CA CYS A 268 -0.47 6.34 -23.55
C CYS A 268 -0.57 6.26 -25.09
N GLY A 269 0.58 6.21 -25.76
CA GLY A 269 0.67 6.12 -27.22
C GLY A 269 1.61 5.00 -27.67
N GLY A 270 1.89 4.98 -28.97
CA GLY A 270 3.02 4.26 -29.53
C GLY A 270 3.09 2.78 -29.16
N GLU A 271 4.26 2.35 -28.71
CA GLU A 271 4.52 0.97 -28.29
C GLU A 271 3.79 0.62 -27.00
N VAL A 272 3.74 1.55 -26.03
CA VAL A 272 3.07 1.34 -24.74
C VAL A 272 1.58 1.04 -24.93
N ALA A 273 0.89 1.76 -25.82
CA ALA A 273 -0.52 1.52 -26.13
C ALA A 273 -0.74 0.09 -26.68
N ARG A 274 0.14 -0.38 -27.58
CA ARG A 274 0.07 -1.76 -28.11
C ARG A 274 0.34 -2.80 -27.02
N MET A 275 1.25 -2.54 -26.09
CA MET A 275 1.50 -3.42 -24.96
C MET A 275 0.28 -3.52 -24.03
N GLU A 276 -0.35 -2.38 -23.73
CA GLU A 276 -1.56 -2.33 -22.91
C GLU A 276 -2.74 -3.03 -23.57
N GLU A 277 -2.93 -2.84 -24.87
CA GLU A 277 -3.98 -3.51 -25.64
C GLU A 277 -3.82 -5.04 -25.61
N ARG A 278 -2.61 -5.54 -25.90
CA ARG A 278 -2.31 -6.99 -25.84
C ARG A 278 -2.52 -7.56 -24.44
N ALA A 279 -2.05 -6.85 -23.40
CA ALA A 279 -2.19 -7.30 -22.02
C ALA A 279 -3.66 -7.44 -21.57
N LEU A 280 -4.57 -6.69 -22.19
CA LEU A 280 -5.97 -6.57 -21.81
C LEU A 280 -6.94 -7.16 -22.85
N GLU A 281 -6.44 -7.77 -23.91
CA GLU A 281 -7.20 -8.32 -25.03
C GLU A 281 -8.32 -9.25 -24.53
N ALA A 282 -7.96 -10.25 -23.73
CA ALA A 282 -8.87 -11.24 -23.17
C ALA A 282 -9.76 -10.74 -22.01
N LEU A 283 -9.66 -9.45 -21.63
CA LEU A 283 -10.31 -8.90 -20.43
C LEU A 283 -11.47 -7.94 -20.74
N GLY A 284 -12.14 -8.12 -21.89
CA GLY A 284 -13.26 -7.28 -22.35
C GLY A 284 -14.38 -7.09 -21.31
N VAL A 285 -14.82 -8.17 -20.66
CA VAL A 285 -15.87 -8.13 -19.63
C VAL A 285 -15.54 -7.17 -18.49
N TRP A 286 -14.28 -7.10 -18.10
CA TRP A 286 -13.81 -6.21 -17.04
C TRP A 286 -13.75 -4.76 -17.51
N ARG A 287 -13.19 -4.53 -18.71
CA ARG A 287 -13.05 -3.20 -19.31
C ARG A 287 -14.42 -2.54 -19.45
N GLU A 288 -15.35 -3.21 -20.11
CA GLU A 288 -16.71 -2.73 -20.30
C GLU A 288 -17.46 -2.58 -18.97
N GLY A 289 -17.28 -3.51 -18.03
CA GLY A 289 -17.91 -3.45 -16.72
C GLY A 289 -17.52 -2.20 -15.92
N LEU A 290 -16.22 -1.88 -15.92
CA LEU A 290 -15.68 -0.67 -15.29
C LEU A 290 -16.16 0.62 -15.97
N GLU A 291 -16.22 0.62 -17.30
CA GLU A 291 -16.76 1.73 -18.08
C GLU A 291 -18.25 1.92 -17.78
N ARG A 292 -19.08 0.87 -17.84
CA ARG A 292 -20.51 0.97 -17.48
C ARG A 292 -20.71 1.45 -16.05
N ALA A 293 -19.81 1.09 -15.13
CA ALA A 293 -19.83 1.58 -13.76
C ALA A 293 -19.49 3.07 -13.59
N GLY A 294 -19.04 3.76 -14.64
CA GLY A 294 -18.82 5.20 -14.68
C GLY A 294 -17.47 5.65 -14.15
N LEU A 295 -16.48 4.75 -14.06
CA LEU A 295 -15.11 5.11 -13.68
C LEU A 295 -14.42 5.78 -14.88
N GLY A 296 -13.61 6.81 -14.62
CA GLY A 296 -12.78 7.44 -15.65
C GLY A 296 -11.42 6.75 -15.79
N MET A 297 -10.80 6.89 -16.96
CA MET A 297 -9.43 6.43 -17.19
C MET A 297 -8.46 7.18 -16.27
N GLU A 298 -7.61 6.45 -15.54
CA GLU A 298 -6.53 7.01 -14.72
C GLU A 298 -5.25 6.21 -14.92
N ARG A 299 -4.13 6.68 -14.34
CA ARG A 299 -2.83 6.01 -14.39
C ARG A 299 -2.29 5.77 -13.00
N ARG A 300 -1.47 4.73 -12.89
CA ARG A 300 -0.68 4.41 -11.70
C ARG A 300 0.72 4.03 -12.10
N ALA A 301 1.72 4.52 -11.38
CA ALA A 301 3.12 4.17 -11.55
C ALA A 301 3.33 2.65 -11.50
N LEU A 302 4.11 2.13 -12.44
CA LEU A 302 4.50 0.72 -12.54
C LEU A 302 5.46 0.30 -11.43
N ARG A 303 6.28 1.23 -10.95
CA ARG A 303 7.26 1.00 -9.89
C ARG A 303 6.89 1.76 -8.62
N ALA A 304 7.20 1.16 -7.48
CA ALA A 304 7.26 1.84 -6.20
C ALA A 304 8.74 2.06 -5.85
N PRO A 305 9.21 3.31 -5.68
CA PRO A 305 10.56 3.56 -5.21
C PRO A 305 10.74 3.00 -3.79
N VAL A 306 11.94 2.50 -3.52
CA VAL A 306 12.37 2.04 -2.20
C VAL A 306 13.55 2.91 -1.79
N SER A 307 13.52 3.46 -0.58
CA SER A 307 14.60 4.30 -0.05
C SER A 307 15.08 3.83 1.31
N GLY A 308 16.36 4.07 1.60
CA GLY A 308 17.00 3.62 2.84
C GLY A 308 16.90 2.11 3.03
N LEU A 309 17.04 1.34 1.95
CA LEU A 309 17.00 -0.12 2.01
C LEU A 309 18.33 -0.65 2.53
N GLU A 310 18.29 -1.17 3.74
CA GLU A 310 19.42 -1.76 4.46
C GLU A 310 19.06 -3.16 4.93
N TRP A 311 20.07 -4.02 5.07
CA TRP A 311 19.87 -5.39 5.53
C TRP A 311 21.07 -5.92 6.31
N ALA A 312 20.80 -6.85 7.22
CA ALA A 312 21.83 -7.54 7.98
C ALA A 312 21.37 -8.96 8.37
N MET A 313 22.33 -9.86 8.54
CA MET A 313 22.10 -11.16 9.16
C MET A 313 22.46 -11.09 10.64
N GLU A 314 21.52 -11.41 11.51
CA GLU A 314 21.72 -11.56 12.95
C GLU A 314 21.56 -13.03 13.33
N GLY A 315 22.68 -13.78 13.30
CA GLY A 315 22.63 -15.23 13.45
C GLY A 315 21.85 -15.87 12.30
N ALA A 316 20.71 -16.47 12.60
CA ALA A 316 19.82 -17.09 11.61
C ALA A 316 18.71 -16.15 11.11
N ASP A 317 18.60 -14.93 11.66
CA ASP A 317 17.52 -14.01 11.32
C ASP A 317 18.01 -12.94 10.34
N LEU A 318 17.11 -12.52 9.45
CA LEU A 318 17.35 -11.43 8.50
C LEU A 318 16.62 -10.17 8.98
N LEU A 319 17.37 -9.09 9.16
CA LEU A 319 16.84 -7.74 9.38
C LEU A 319 16.76 -6.99 8.05
N LEU A 320 15.61 -6.36 7.78
CA LEU A 320 15.39 -5.46 6.66
C LEU A 320 14.84 -4.12 7.15
N GLU A 321 15.49 -3.02 6.78
CA GLU A 321 14.99 -1.67 7.01
C GLU A 321 14.80 -0.96 5.67
N PHE A 322 13.67 -0.28 5.48
CA PHE A 322 13.39 0.44 4.23
C PHE A 322 12.20 1.39 4.35
N THR A 323 12.06 2.28 3.39
CA THR A 323 10.92 3.19 3.27
C THR A 323 10.17 2.95 1.96
N LEU A 324 8.84 2.90 2.05
CA LEU A 324 7.96 2.84 0.88
C LEU A 324 6.98 4.03 0.85
N PRO A 325 6.61 4.52 -0.34
CA PRO A 325 5.60 5.57 -0.47
C PRO A 325 4.22 5.06 -0.05
N LYS A 326 3.31 6.00 0.21
CA LYS A 326 1.93 5.66 0.61
C LYS A 326 1.24 4.73 -0.40
N GLY A 327 0.44 3.80 0.12
CA GLY A 327 -0.29 2.84 -0.70
C GLY A 327 0.54 1.66 -1.20
N CYS A 328 1.81 1.56 -0.77
CA CYS A 328 2.64 0.37 -0.89
C CYS A 328 2.72 -0.36 0.46
N TYR A 329 2.97 -1.67 0.40
CA TYR A 329 3.03 -2.55 1.56
C TYR A 329 4.38 -3.24 1.60
N ALA A 330 4.94 -3.46 2.79
CA ALA A 330 6.19 -4.19 2.98
C ALA A 330 6.20 -5.58 2.31
N THR A 331 5.05 -6.26 2.29
CA THR A 331 4.89 -7.55 1.61
C THR A 331 5.15 -7.49 0.11
N ALA A 332 5.01 -6.33 -0.53
CA ALA A 332 5.38 -6.15 -1.94
C ALA A 332 6.89 -6.15 -2.14
N LEU A 333 7.66 -5.63 -1.18
CA LEU A 333 9.12 -5.73 -1.19
C LEU A 333 9.56 -7.15 -0.87
N LEU A 334 9.05 -7.73 0.22
CA LEU A 334 9.38 -9.09 0.61
C LEU A 334 9.10 -10.09 -0.51
N ARG A 335 7.99 -9.95 -1.24
CA ARG A 335 7.67 -10.78 -2.41
C ARG A 335 8.85 -10.90 -3.39
N GLU A 336 9.63 -9.85 -3.60
CA GLU A 336 10.72 -9.84 -4.57
C GLU A 336 12.02 -10.49 -4.04
N CYS A 337 12.17 -10.71 -2.74
CA CYS A 337 13.43 -11.18 -2.15
C CYS A 337 13.32 -12.28 -1.08
N VAL A 338 12.14 -12.51 -0.49
CA VAL A 338 11.89 -13.45 0.61
C VAL A 338 10.55 -14.17 0.43
N ASP A 339 10.56 -15.50 0.49
CA ASP A 339 9.37 -16.34 0.58
C ASP A 339 8.93 -16.41 2.04
N PHE A 340 8.11 -15.44 2.44
CA PHE A 340 7.72 -15.28 3.83
C PHE A 340 6.45 -16.07 4.16
N ARG A 341 6.42 -16.61 5.37
CA ARG A 341 5.21 -17.13 6.01
C ARG A 341 4.85 -16.22 7.17
N GLU A 342 3.55 -16.04 7.42
CA GLU A 342 3.10 -15.36 8.63
C GLU A 342 3.00 -16.38 9.77
N ALA A 343 3.53 -16.03 10.94
CA ALA A 343 3.30 -16.85 12.13
C ALA A 343 1.80 -16.92 12.43
N PRO A 344 1.28 -18.08 12.87
CA PRO A 344 -0.08 -18.15 13.36
C PRO A 344 -0.25 -17.13 14.50
N PRO A 345 -1.37 -16.40 14.55
CA PRO A 345 -1.58 -15.41 15.60
C PRO A 345 -1.46 -16.12 16.96
N SER A 346 -0.57 -15.62 17.83
CA SER A 346 -0.52 -16.06 19.22
C SER A 346 -1.93 -15.95 19.82
N PRO A 347 -2.39 -16.93 20.62
CA PRO A 347 -3.67 -16.83 21.30
C PRO A 347 -3.71 -15.49 22.03
N SER A 348 -4.73 -14.68 21.72
CA SER A 348 -4.89 -13.34 22.28
C SER A 348 -4.91 -13.41 23.80
N LEU A 349 -4.19 -12.51 24.47
CA LEU A 349 -4.27 -12.35 25.92
C LEU A 349 -5.61 -11.76 26.38
N ASP A 350 -6.49 -11.36 25.46
CA ASP A 350 -7.80 -10.81 25.78
C ASP A 350 -8.91 -11.73 25.27
N GLY A 351 -9.66 -12.28 26.22
CA GLY A 351 -11.00 -12.77 25.97
C GLY A 351 -11.91 -11.58 25.67
N GLU A 352 -12.35 -11.46 24.42
CA GLU A 352 -13.57 -10.68 24.16
C GLU A 352 -14.76 -11.47 24.70
N PRO A 353 -15.64 -10.87 25.53
CA PRO A 353 -16.94 -11.45 25.74
C PRO A 353 -17.70 -11.37 24.42
N VAL A 354 -18.13 -12.54 23.93
CA VAL A 354 -19.07 -12.66 22.82
C VAL A 354 -20.32 -11.87 23.19
N ALA A 355 -20.51 -10.70 22.59
CA ALA A 355 -21.77 -9.97 22.67
C ALA A 355 -22.81 -10.75 21.86
N GLY A 356 -23.74 -11.38 22.57
CA GLY A 356 -24.99 -11.92 22.02
C GLY A 356 -25.99 -10.84 21.67
#